data_AF-K2QZG8-F1
#
_entry.id   AF-K2QZG8-F1
#
_cell.length_a   1.000
_cell.length_b   1.000
_cell.length_c   1.000
_cell.angle_alpha   90.00
_cell.angle_beta   90.00
_cell.angle_gamma   90.00
#
_symmetry.space_group_name_H-M   'P 1'
#
loop_
_entity.id
_entity.type
_entity.pdbx_description
1 polymer ?
#
loop_
_entity_poly.entity_id
_entity_poly.type
_entity_poly.pdbx_seq_one_letter_code
_entity_poly.pdbx_strand_id
1 'polypeptide(L)'
;MLRRILDPLFSHKQSMQYLDDFNSAAEAYATGVDQYALEKIGDRFVVNAAHSLMRFPYYEVAKLFYGHLNQHEIDRLWDLGQLFTETLSHGIDGGINRSPLTKWLNMPSWQRAKSYIQQWEAFTIEAVQRRVDAGIDCPLVQLWQSAEAGEIAKQEVLHTLAESLFANLDVTTHVISSCVILVSRHSPCT
;
A
#
# COMPACT_ATOMS: atom_id res chain seq x y z
N MET A 1 -17.99 13.28 -2.57
CA MET A 1 -18.53 11.90 -2.53
C MET A 1 -17.50 10.92 -1.96
N LEU A 2 -16.27 10.92 -2.47
CA LEU A 2 -15.11 10.18 -1.92
C LEU A 2 -14.98 10.30 -0.39
N ARG A 3 -14.94 11.53 0.13
CA ARG A 3 -14.91 11.79 1.57
C ARG A 3 -16.03 11.09 2.36
N ARG A 4 -17.26 11.06 1.81
CA ARG A 4 -18.42 10.43 2.47
C ARG A 4 -18.25 8.91 2.61
N ILE A 5 -17.57 8.27 1.65
CA ILE A 5 -17.31 6.82 1.65
C ILE A 5 -16.11 6.50 2.56
N LEU A 6 -15.09 7.37 2.58
CA LEU A 6 -13.84 7.13 3.31
C LEU A 6 -13.86 7.60 4.77
N ASP A 7 -14.43 8.77 5.07
CA ASP A 7 -14.45 9.36 6.42
C ASP A 7 -15.00 8.40 7.49
N PRO A 8 -16.06 7.60 7.24
CA PRO A 8 -16.52 6.60 8.22
C PRO A 8 -15.44 5.55 8.55
N LEU A 9 -14.69 5.08 7.55
CA LEU A 9 -13.66 4.04 7.69
C LEU A 9 -12.54 4.47 8.65
N PHE A 10 -12.25 5.77 8.68
CA PHE A 10 -11.19 6.36 9.51
C PHE A 10 -11.73 7.10 10.75
N SER A 11 -13.02 6.93 11.06
CA SER A 11 -13.61 7.53 12.26
C SER A 11 -13.04 6.87 13.52
N HIS A 12 -12.80 7.63 14.58
CA HIS A 12 -12.25 7.10 15.84
C HIS A 12 -13.03 5.88 16.36
N LYS A 13 -14.37 5.93 16.28
CA LYS A 13 -15.23 4.82 16.69
C LYS A 13 -14.95 3.54 15.89
N GLN A 14 -14.77 3.67 14.59
CA GLN A 14 -14.53 2.55 13.69
C GLN A 14 -13.10 2.01 13.85
N SER A 15 -12.10 2.90 14.00
CA SER A 15 -10.73 2.50 14.34
C SER A 15 -10.64 1.68 15.62
N MET A 16 -11.41 2.03 16.65
CA MET A 16 -11.47 1.25 17.90
C MET A 16 -12.04 -0.16 17.72
N GLN A 17 -12.93 -0.36 16.73
CA GLN A 17 -13.51 -1.67 16.44
C GLN A 17 -12.50 -2.60 15.75
N TYR A 18 -11.50 -2.05 15.06
CA TYR A 18 -10.46 -2.84 14.40
C TYR A 18 -9.28 -3.19 15.30
N LEU A 19 -9.20 -2.68 16.53
CA LEU A 19 -8.02 -2.86 17.38
C LEU A 19 -7.72 -4.32 17.73
N ASP A 20 -8.74 -5.11 18.06
CA ASP A 20 -8.54 -6.52 18.43
C ASP A 20 -8.10 -7.35 17.22
N ASP A 21 -8.72 -7.13 16.06
CA ASP A 21 -8.34 -7.75 14.79
C ASP A 21 -6.94 -7.34 14.37
N PHE A 22 -6.59 -6.06 14.53
CA PHE A 22 -5.27 -5.51 14.23
C PHE A 22 -4.18 -6.12 15.12
N ASN A 23 -4.42 -6.24 16.43
CA ASN A 23 -3.48 -6.88 17.36
C ASN A 23 -3.28 -8.36 17.01
N SER A 24 -4.37 -9.07 16.71
CA SER A 24 -4.31 -10.47 16.30
C SER A 24 -3.54 -10.64 14.98
N ALA A 25 -3.77 -9.73 14.02
CA ALA A 25 -3.03 -9.72 12.75
C ALA A 25 -1.55 -9.38 12.96
N ALA A 26 -1.22 -8.47 13.89
CA ALA A 26 0.16 -8.11 14.21
C ALA A 26 0.91 -9.29 14.84
N GLU A 27 0.28 -10.04 15.76
CA GLU A 27 0.87 -11.24 16.37
C GLU A 27 1.11 -12.34 15.33
N ALA A 28 0.11 -12.59 14.47
CA ALA A 28 0.25 -13.54 13.37
C ALA A 28 1.37 -13.13 12.40
N TYR A 29 1.46 -11.84 12.08
CA TYR A 29 2.50 -11.30 11.22
C TYR A 29 3.89 -11.45 11.83
N ALA A 30 4.03 -11.10 13.12
CA ALA A 30 5.30 -11.21 13.84
C ALA A 30 5.79 -12.66 13.93
N THR A 31 4.87 -13.60 14.15
CA THR A 31 5.18 -15.04 14.20
C THR A 31 5.64 -15.58 12.85
N GLY A 32 5.07 -15.08 11.75
CA GLY A 32 5.40 -15.49 10.38
C GLY A 32 6.44 -14.61 9.67
N VAL A 33 7.12 -13.70 10.37
CA VAL A 33 8.03 -12.73 9.71
C VAL A 33 9.27 -13.40 9.12
N ASP A 34 9.62 -14.60 9.61
CA ASP A 34 10.75 -15.41 9.13
C ASP A 34 10.58 -15.88 7.67
N GLN A 35 9.36 -15.84 7.13
CA GLN A 35 9.10 -16.08 5.70
C GLN A 35 9.83 -15.07 4.79
N TYR A 36 10.21 -13.91 5.34
CA TYR A 36 10.96 -12.86 4.64
C TYR A 36 12.46 -12.89 4.95
N ALA A 37 12.95 -13.96 5.60
CA ALA A 37 14.35 -14.07 5.99
C ALA A 37 15.28 -14.08 4.77
N LEU A 38 16.32 -13.25 4.84
CA LEU A 38 17.46 -13.28 3.94
C LEU A 38 18.37 -14.48 4.26
N GLU A 39 18.48 -14.81 5.54
CA GLU A 39 19.27 -15.92 6.05
C GLU A 39 18.53 -16.58 7.22
N LYS A 40 18.57 -17.91 7.32
CA LYS A 40 17.96 -18.68 8.41
C LYS A 40 18.93 -19.78 8.88
N ILE A 41 19.24 -19.78 10.18
CA ILE A 41 20.12 -20.75 10.84
C ILE A 41 19.41 -21.25 12.11
N GLY A 42 18.84 -22.46 12.02
CA GLY A 42 18.00 -23.01 13.08
C GLY A 42 16.82 -22.08 13.38
N ASP A 43 16.68 -21.69 14.65
CA ASP A 43 15.60 -20.79 15.12
C ASP A 43 15.94 -19.30 14.97
N ARG A 44 17.12 -18.97 14.42
CA ARG A 44 17.56 -17.59 14.20
C ARG A 44 17.45 -17.23 12.74
N PHE A 45 17.03 -16.00 12.45
CA PHE A 45 16.92 -15.50 11.08
C PHE A 45 17.32 -14.03 11.00
N VAL A 46 17.69 -13.60 9.79
CA VAL A 46 18.03 -12.21 9.46
C VAL A 46 17.01 -11.69 8.46
N VAL A 47 16.37 -10.57 8.77
CA VAL A 47 15.43 -9.88 7.88
C VAL A 47 15.89 -8.44 7.66
N ASN A 48 15.55 -7.87 6.51
CA ASN A 48 15.58 -6.43 6.35
C ASN A 48 14.40 -5.84 7.13
N ALA A 49 14.69 -5.17 8.26
CA ALA A 49 13.66 -4.65 9.16
C ALA A 49 12.69 -3.69 8.45
N ALA A 50 13.21 -2.77 7.62
CA ALA A 50 12.36 -1.82 6.91
C ALA A 50 11.43 -2.53 5.91
N HIS A 51 11.99 -3.38 5.06
CA HIS A 51 11.21 -4.08 4.03
C HIS A 51 10.19 -5.06 4.63
N SER A 52 10.59 -5.79 5.68
CA SER A 52 9.77 -6.85 6.26
C SER A 52 8.71 -6.30 7.21
N LEU A 53 8.94 -5.18 7.89
CA LEU A 53 7.95 -4.62 8.82
C LEU A 53 6.99 -3.64 8.13
N MET A 54 7.41 -2.98 7.04
CA MET A 54 6.57 -2.08 6.22
C MET A 54 5.35 -2.78 5.61
N ARG A 55 5.50 -4.07 5.28
CA ARG A 55 4.45 -4.89 4.67
C ARG A 55 3.19 -4.98 5.54
N PHE A 56 3.33 -5.10 6.85
CA PHE A 56 2.18 -5.23 7.76
C PHE A 56 1.22 -4.03 7.72
N PRO A 57 1.63 -2.80 8.08
CA PRO A 57 0.72 -1.66 8.06
C PRO A 57 0.18 -1.37 6.66
N TYR A 58 0.97 -1.66 5.62
CA TYR A 58 0.54 -1.52 4.24
C TYR A 58 -0.69 -2.39 3.93
N TYR A 59 -0.63 -3.68 4.29
CA TYR A 59 -1.74 -4.59 4.06
C TYR A 59 -2.94 -4.29 4.97
N GLU A 60 -2.72 -3.85 6.21
CA GLU A 60 -3.83 -3.46 7.10
C GLU A 60 -4.60 -2.26 6.54
N VAL A 61 -3.91 -1.25 6.01
CA VAL A 61 -4.58 -0.12 5.34
C VAL A 61 -5.30 -0.60 4.08
N ALA A 62 -4.69 -1.50 3.29
CA ALA A 62 -5.34 -2.05 2.11
C ALA A 62 -6.63 -2.81 2.45
N LYS A 63 -6.67 -3.57 3.55
CA LYS A 63 -7.89 -4.27 3.98
C LYS A 63 -9.08 -3.34 4.20
N LEU A 64 -8.86 -2.08 4.58
CA LEU A 64 -9.95 -1.10 4.75
C LEU A 64 -10.68 -0.82 3.43
N PHE A 65 -9.99 -0.85 2.29
CA PHE A 65 -10.58 -0.60 0.98
C PHE A 65 -11.02 -1.88 0.28
N TYR A 66 -10.18 -2.91 0.37
CA TYR A 66 -10.28 -4.15 -0.38
C TYR A 66 -10.98 -5.26 0.42
N GLY A 67 -11.23 -5.09 1.71
CA GLY A 67 -11.62 -6.20 2.58
C GLY A 67 -10.51 -7.26 2.63
N HIS A 68 -10.86 -8.54 2.63
CA HIS A 68 -9.86 -9.60 2.60
C HIS A 68 -9.10 -9.62 1.26
N LEU A 69 -7.77 -9.67 1.33
CA LEU A 69 -6.86 -9.80 0.19
C LEU A 69 -6.27 -11.21 0.21
N ASN A 70 -6.27 -11.89 -0.93
CA ASN A 70 -5.54 -13.16 -1.05
C ASN A 70 -4.03 -12.91 -1.26
N GLN A 71 -3.21 -13.96 -1.12
CA GLN A 71 -1.75 -13.83 -1.23
C GLN A 71 -1.28 -13.23 -2.57
N HIS A 72 -1.92 -13.60 -3.69
CA HIS A 72 -1.57 -13.03 -4.99
C HIS A 72 -1.88 -11.53 -5.06
N GLU A 73 -3.01 -11.07 -4.51
CA GLU A 73 -3.29 -9.64 -4.41
C GLU A 73 -2.30 -8.92 -3.52
N ILE A 74 -1.94 -9.52 -2.38
CA ILE A 74 -0.94 -8.99 -1.43
C ILE A 74 0.39 -8.77 -2.14
N ASP A 75 0.90 -9.78 -2.85
CA ASP A 75 2.18 -9.72 -3.54
C ASP A 75 2.16 -8.69 -4.68
N ARG A 76 1.10 -8.69 -5.50
CA ARG A 76 0.98 -7.73 -6.61
C ARG A 76 0.83 -6.29 -6.13
N LEU A 77 0.09 -6.10 -5.03
CA LEU A 77 -0.12 -4.80 -4.41
C LEU A 77 1.20 -4.27 -3.81
N TRP A 78 2.04 -5.15 -3.26
CA TRP A 78 3.40 -4.82 -2.85
C TRP A 78 4.28 -4.36 -4.01
N ASP A 79 4.31 -5.10 -5.11
CA ASP A 79 5.11 -4.76 -6.29
C ASP A 79 4.69 -3.41 -6.89
N LEU A 80 3.39 -3.15 -6.94
CA LEU A 80 2.83 -1.85 -7.36
C LEU A 80 3.26 -0.72 -6.42
N GLY A 81 3.37 -0.98 -5.12
CA GLY A 81 3.87 0.00 -4.14
C GLY A 81 5.33 0.33 -4.32
N GLN A 82 6.17 -0.66 -4.61
CA GLN A 82 7.58 -0.42 -4.95
C GLN A 82 7.69 0.44 -6.22
N LEU A 83 6.92 0.10 -7.26
CA LEU A 83 6.91 0.85 -8.52
C LEU A 83 6.40 2.29 -8.34
N PHE A 84 5.40 2.50 -7.47
CA PHE A 84 4.91 3.83 -7.11
C PHE A 84 6.00 4.68 -6.46
N THR A 85 6.70 4.15 -5.44
CA THR A 85 7.79 4.85 -4.75
C THR A 85 8.95 5.18 -5.69
N GLU A 86 9.31 4.27 -6.60
CA GLU A 86 10.31 4.55 -7.65
C GLU A 86 9.85 5.65 -8.61
N THR A 87 8.57 5.66 -8.97
CA THR A 87 8.00 6.68 -9.87
C THR A 87 7.91 8.05 -9.21
N LEU A 88 7.58 8.12 -7.92
CA LEU A 88 7.43 9.36 -7.15
C LEU A 88 8.76 9.93 -6.64
N SER A 89 9.73 9.08 -6.29
CA SER A 89 11.08 9.54 -5.89
C SER A 89 11.75 10.36 -7.00
N HIS A 90 11.46 10.07 -8.27
CA HIS A 90 11.89 10.88 -9.41
C HIS A 90 11.08 12.17 -9.66
N GLY A 91 9.93 12.33 -9.01
CA GLY A 91 9.06 13.50 -9.12
C GLY A 91 9.24 14.55 -8.01
N ILE A 92 9.82 14.15 -6.87
CA ILE A 92 10.04 15.00 -5.69
C ILE A 92 11.36 15.80 -5.78
N ASP A 93 12.27 15.45 -6.69
CA ASP A 93 13.37 16.34 -7.12
C ASP A 93 12.81 17.50 -7.97
N GLY A 94 12.25 18.47 -7.27
CA GLY A 94 11.53 19.60 -7.82
C GLY A 94 12.33 20.43 -8.81
N GLY A 95 11.67 20.81 -9.91
CA GLY A 95 11.89 22.12 -10.53
C GLY A 95 12.45 22.17 -11.96
N ILE A 96 12.81 21.06 -12.61
CA ILE A 96 13.47 21.11 -13.95
C ILE A 96 12.49 20.86 -15.13
N ASN A 97 11.19 20.67 -14.86
CA ASN A 97 10.19 20.26 -15.85
C ASN A 97 9.54 21.41 -16.66
N ARG A 98 10.32 22.34 -17.23
CA ARG A 98 9.78 23.36 -18.15
C ARG A 98 10.40 23.41 -19.55
N SER A 99 11.39 22.57 -19.87
CA SER A 99 12.05 22.62 -21.19
C SER A 99 11.63 21.49 -22.13
N PRO A 100 11.29 21.76 -23.41
CA PRO A 100 10.97 20.73 -24.42
C PRO A 100 12.08 19.70 -24.66
N LEU A 101 13.33 20.05 -24.32
CA LEU A 101 14.52 19.20 -24.49
C LEU A 101 14.61 18.06 -23.45
N THR A 102 13.99 18.19 -22.27
CA THR A 102 14.00 17.11 -21.25
C THR A 102 13.00 15.99 -21.56
N LYS A 103 12.06 16.18 -22.48
CA LYS A 103 11.15 15.11 -22.96
C LYS A 103 11.90 13.93 -23.59
N TRP A 104 13.08 14.17 -24.16
CA TRP A 104 13.89 13.11 -24.79
C TRP A 104 14.79 12.39 -23.78
N LEU A 105 15.27 13.08 -22.74
CA LEU A 105 16.05 12.52 -21.62
C LEU A 105 15.18 11.75 -20.61
N ASN A 106 13.91 12.13 -20.44
CA ASN A 106 12.98 11.53 -19.48
C ASN A 106 12.12 10.39 -20.07
N MET A 107 12.49 9.83 -21.24
CA MET A 107 11.75 8.71 -21.82
C MET A 107 11.65 7.49 -20.89
N PRO A 108 12.72 7.06 -20.17
CA PRO A 108 12.63 5.93 -19.26
C PRO A 108 11.71 6.18 -18.06
N SER A 109 11.75 7.38 -17.46
CA SER A 109 10.90 7.73 -16.32
C SER A 109 9.44 7.88 -16.73
N TRP A 110 9.17 8.45 -17.91
CA TRP A 110 7.81 8.51 -18.48
C TRP A 110 7.25 7.13 -18.81
N GLN A 111 8.07 6.23 -19.37
CA GLN A 111 7.66 4.85 -19.63
C GLN A 111 7.34 4.08 -18.34
N ARG A 112 8.13 4.28 -17.27
CA ARG A 112 7.85 3.69 -15.95
C ARG A 112 6.56 4.23 -15.35
N ALA A 113 6.34 5.54 -15.37
CA ALA A 113 5.11 6.15 -14.87
C ALA A 113 3.88 5.65 -15.65
N LYS A 114 3.99 5.53 -16.98
CA LYS A 114 2.92 4.99 -17.82
C LYS A 114 2.66 3.51 -17.49
N SER A 115 3.71 2.72 -17.33
CA SER A 115 3.61 1.30 -16.95
C SER A 115 2.94 1.14 -15.58
N TYR A 116 3.31 1.96 -14.60
CA TYR A 116 2.67 2.00 -13.30
C TYR A 116 1.16 2.26 -13.41
N ILE A 117 0.75 3.32 -14.11
CA ILE A 117 -0.67 3.68 -14.27
C ILE A 117 -1.45 2.53 -14.89
N GLN A 118 -0.90 1.89 -15.93
CA GLN A 118 -1.56 0.77 -16.61
C GLN A 118 -1.71 -0.45 -15.70
N GLN A 119 -0.65 -0.81 -14.96
CA GLN A 119 -0.69 -1.95 -14.04
C GLN A 119 -1.61 -1.67 -12.84
N TRP A 120 -1.62 -0.43 -12.34
CA TRP A 120 -2.49 0.01 -11.25
C TRP A 120 -3.96 -0.07 -11.63
N GLU A 121 -4.30 0.43 -12.81
CA GLU A 121 -5.67 0.36 -13.34
C GLU A 121 -6.11 -1.10 -13.55
N ALA A 122 -5.26 -1.93 -14.17
CA ALA A 122 -5.54 -3.34 -14.39
C ALA A 122 -5.77 -4.09 -13.07
N PHE A 123 -4.89 -3.90 -12.08
CA PHE A 123 -5.05 -4.48 -10.76
C PHE A 123 -6.37 -4.05 -10.10
N THR A 124 -6.71 -2.77 -10.16
CA THR A 124 -7.94 -2.24 -9.55
C THR A 124 -9.18 -2.85 -10.18
N ILE A 125 -9.22 -2.94 -11.52
CA ILE A 125 -10.34 -3.55 -12.25
C ILE A 125 -10.50 -5.03 -11.88
N GLU A 126 -9.40 -5.79 -11.89
CA GLU A 126 -9.44 -7.20 -11.48
C GLU A 126 -9.88 -7.37 -10.03
N ALA A 127 -9.43 -6.48 -9.14
CA ALA A 127 -9.80 -6.46 -7.74
C ALA A 127 -11.29 -6.17 -7.53
N VAL A 128 -11.86 -5.23 -8.28
CA VAL A 128 -13.30 -4.94 -8.28
C VAL A 128 -14.08 -6.14 -8.80
N GLN A 129 -13.71 -6.67 -9.97
CA GLN A 129 -14.44 -7.76 -10.62
C GLN A 129 -14.58 -8.97 -9.70
N ARG A 130 -13.48 -9.39 -9.07
CA ARG A 130 -13.49 -10.54 -8.14
C ARG A 130 -14.46 -10.34 -6.97
N ARG A 131 -14.55 -9.12 -6.44
CA ARG A 131 -15.42 -8.79 -5.32
C ARG A 131 -16.87 -8.75 -5.75
N VAL A 132 -17.16 -8.18 -6.92
CA VAL A 132 -18.48 -8.21 -7.54
C VAL A 132 -18.94 -9.65 -7.80
N ASP A 133 -18.07 -10.50 -8.36
CA ASP A 133 -18.36 -11.92 -8.62
C ASP A 133 -18.64 -12.71 -7.34
N ALA A 134 -17.97 -12.34 -6.25
CA ALA A 134 -18.15 -12.93 -4.93
C ALA A 134 -19.33 -12.32 -4.14
N GLY A 135 -20.02 -11.30 -4.67
CA GLY A 135 -21.10 -10.60 -3.98
C GLY A 135 -20.62 -9.77 -2.76
N ILE A 136 -19.34 -9.41 -2.72
CA ILE A 136 -18.73 -8.62 -1.64
C ILE A 136 -18.92 -7.14 -1.95
N ASP A 137 -19.67 -6.43 -1.11
CA ASP A 137 -19.78 -4.97 -1.15
C ASP A 137 -18.78 -4.34 -0.17
N CYS A 138 -17.68 -3.81 -0.71
CA CYS A 138 -16.65 -3.13 0.06
C CYS A 138 -16.37 -1.73 -0.51
N PRO A 139 -15.62 -0.86 0.20
CA PRO A 139 -15.41 0.52 -0.23
C PRO A 139 -14.82 0.66 -1.64
N LEU A 140 -13.93 -0.25 -2.06
CA LEU A 140 -13.45 -0.30 -3.44
C LEU A 140 -14.59 -0.45 -4.46
N VAL A 141 -15.50 -1.40 -4.23
CA VAL A 141 -16.63 -1.68 -5.13
C VAL A 141 -17.57 -0.48 -5.17
N GLN A 142 -17.88 0.14 -4.02
CA GLN A 142 -18.73 1.32 -3.95
C GLN A 142 -18.11 2.52 -4.70
N LEU A 143 -16.81 2.76 -4.53
CA LEU A 143 -16.09 3.81 -5.27
C LEU A 143 -16.10 3.54 -6.78
N TRP A 144 -15.87 2.29 -7.17
CA TRP A 144 -15.84 1.91 -8.58
C TRP A 144 -17.22 2.04 -9.24
N GLN A 145 -18.28 1.58 -8.57
CA GLN A 145 -19.66 1.73 -9.05
C GLN A 145 -20.06 3.20 -9.17
N SER A 146 -19.66 4.04 -8.21
CA SER A 146 -19.86 5.49 -8.29
C SER A 146 -19.17 6.10 -9.51
N ALA A 147 -18.01 5.55 -9.90
CA ALA A 147 -17.31 5.99 -11.10
C ALA A 147 -17.96 5.48 -12.39
N GLU A 148 -18.48 4.24 -12.42
CA GLU A 148 -19.27 3.72 -13.56
C GLU A 148 -20.59 4.49 -13.74
N ALA A 149 -21.21 4.96 -12.65
CA ALA A 149 -22.39 5.81 -12.68
C ALA A 149 -22.10 7.26 -13.16
N GLY A 150 -20.82 7.61 -13.37
CA GLY A 150 -20.39 8.94 -13.78
C GLY A 150 -20.42 9.99 -12.67
N GLU A 151 -20.59 9.58 -11.40
CA GLU A 151 -20.61 10.48 -10.26
C GLU A 151 -19.20 10.92 -9.83
N ILE A 152 -18.18 10.11 -10.15
CA ILE A 152 -16.76 10.36 -9.88
C ILE A 152 -15.95 9.96 -11.12
N ALA A 153 -14.86 10.66 -11.44
CA ALA A 153 -13.97 10.21 -12.51
C ALA A 153 -13.21 8.93 -12.09
N LYS A 154 -13.07 7.94 -12.98
CA LYS A 154 -12.29 6.72 -12.71
C LYS A 154 -10.85 7.03 -12.29
N GLN A 155 -10.22 8.03 -12.94
CA GLN A 155 -8.90 8.52 -12.54
C GLN A 155 -8.86 9.01 -11.10
N GLU A 156 -9.91 9.67 -10.62
CA GLU A 156 -9.97 10.22 -9.26
C GLU A 156 -10.03 9.07 -8.23
N VAL A 157 -10.78 8.01 -8.52
CA VAL A 157 -10.78 6.78 -7.69
C VAL A 157 -9.39 6.15 -7.64
N LEU A 158 -8.77 5.94 -8.80
CA LEU A 158 -7.41 5.37 -8.88
C LEU A 158 -6.38 6.22 -8.11
N HIS A 159 -6.47 7.54 -8.23
CA HIS A 159 -5.56 8.46 -7.56
C HIS A 159 -5.77 8.45 -6.04
N THR A 160 -7.01 8.53 -5.56
CA THR A 160 -7.26 8.49 -4.12
C THR A 160 -6.86 7.16 -3.49
N LEU A 161 -7.11 6.03 -4.16
CA LEU A 161 -6.64 4.73 -3.68
C LEU A 161 -5.11 4.71 -3.61
N ALA A 162 -4.41 5.18 -4.65
CA ALA A 162 -2.96 5.23 -4.66
C ALA A 162 -2.41 6.13 -3.53
N GLU A 163 -2.94 7.34 -3.36
CA GLU A 163 -2.51 8.25 -2.28
C GLU A 163 -2.77 7.64 -0.90
N SER A 164 -3.94 7.06 -0.68
CA SER A 164 -4.31 6.50 0.63
C SER A 164 -3.44 5.30 1.03
N LEU A 165 -3.06 4.48 0.06
CA LEU A 165 -2.27 3.26 0.28
C LEU A 165 -0.78 3.53 0.31
N PHE A 166 -0.27 4.34 -0.62
CA PHE A 166 1.16 4.45 -0.88
C PHE A 166 1.78 5.72 -0.32
N ALA A 167 1.06 6.85 -0.26
CA ALA A 167 1.63 8.08 0.30
C ALA A 167 1.82 7.97 1.83
N ASN A 168 0.95 7.22 2.50
CA ASN A 168 1.08 6.93 3.93
C ASN A 168 2.14 5.86 4.26
N LEU A 169 2.63 5.15 3.24
CA LEU A 169 3.56 4.05 3.41
C LEU A 169 4.95 4.52 3.85
N ASP A 170 5.46 5.60 3.27
CA ASP A 170 6.83 6.08 3.55
C ASP A 170 6.98 6.56 5.01
N VAL A 171 5.99 7.34 5.48
CA VAL A 171 5.97 7.84 6.86
C VAL A 171 5.84 6.70 7.88
N THR A 172 4.90 5.78 7.67
CA THR A 172 4.67 4.67 8.60
C THR A 172 5.87 3.74 8.67
N THR A 173 6.53 3.51 7.54
CA THR A 173 7.75 2.70 7.43
C THR A 173 8.90 3.30 8.20
N HIS A 174 9.11 4.60 8.04
CA HIS A 174 10.16 5.30 8.77
C HIS A 174 9.96 5.18 10.29
N VAL A 175 8.72 5.35 10.77
CA VAL A 175 8.38 5.23 12.20
C VAL A 175 8.62 3.82 12.72
N ILE A 176 8.05 2.79 12.09
CA ILE A 176 8.16 1.40 12.58
C ILE A 176 9.61 0.91 12.53
N SER A 177 10.31 1.19 11.43
CA SER A 177 11.73 0.83 11.29
C SER A 177 12.58 1.49 12.37
N SER A 178 12.34 2.77 12.65
CA SER A 178 13.03 3.50 13.71
C SER A 178 12.76 2.89 15.08
N CYS A 179 11.49 2.55 15.39
CA CYS A 179 11.14 1.89 16.64
C CYS A 179 11.88 0.57 16.82
N VAL A 180 11.91 -0.30 15.81
CA VAL A 180 12.59 -1.59 15.90
C VAL A 180 14.11 -1.42 15.99
N ILE A 181 14.70 -0.49 15.23
CA ILE A 181 16.13 -0.19 15.34
C ILE A 181 16.46 0.31 16.76
N LEU A 182 15.65 1.21 17.32
CA LEU A 182 15.86 1.73 18.68
C LEU A 182 15.73 0.63 19.73
N VAL A 183 14.71 -0.22 19.64
CA VAL A 183 14.55 -1.38 20.55
C VAL A 183 15.74 -2.33 20.41
N SER A 184 16.20 -2.63 19.20
CA SER A 184 17.36 -3.52 19.00
C SER A 184 18.66 -2.97 19.61
N ARG A 185 18.83 -1.64 19.61
CA ARG A 185 20.02 -0.96 20.15
C ARG A 185 19.97 -0.75 21.67
N HIS A 186 18.78 -0.70 22.25
CA HIS A 186 18.57 -0.43 23.69
C HIS A 186 17.98 -1.62 24.45
N SER A 187 17.83 -2.79 23.80
CA SER A 187 17.52 -4.03 24.50
C SER A 187 18.70 -4.35 25.41
N PRO A 188 18.49 -4.52 26.73
CA PRO A 188 19.58 -4.90 27.62
C PRO A 188 20.15 -6.23 27.12
N CYS A 189 21.47 -6.28 26.89
CA CYS A 189 22.18 -7.52 26.63
C CYS A 189 21.79 -8.51 27.73
N THR A 190 21.07 -9.57 27.36
CA THR A 190 20.86 -10.75 28.19
C THR A 190 21.68 -11.88 27.59
#